data_AF-A0ABD4YIL0-F1
#
_entry.id   AF-A0ABD4YIL0-F1
#
_cell.length_a   1.000
_cell.length_b   1.000
_cell.length_c   1.000
_cell.angle_alpha   90.00
_cell.angle_beta   90.00
_cell.angle_gamma   90.00
#
_symmetry.space_group_name_H-M   'P 1'
#
loop_
_entity.id
_entity.type
_entity.pdbx_description
1 polymer ?
#
loop_
_entity_poly.entity_id
_entity_poly.type
_entity_poly.pdbx_seq_one_letter_code
_entity_poly.pdbx_strand_id
1 'polypeptide(L)'
;MDQNRDSLKTTNPIAGLPGAVFEKAWEVRWALKLTYVCLFMDMAFMTALGTTLLDFSGDMATVWGNIGRIFVSVVVFCLAVSVCVPVLAQVAVMLGSYIPWHWLQSRRDYSLLHNHVTYSALKEHSLREGNEFLFNYWRSKSQQREVWRQQRYQAGVLVFGLVVMAIANANVGAHYQLPGLMHQVTALIGWEGYLVLGGVTLCLLHWAWWAADEIGQIYYPPLAEKLRERGY
;
A
#
# COMPACT_ATOMS: atom_id res chain seq x y z
N MET A 1 10.81 14.43 -52.76
CA MET A 1 11.96 14.05 -51.92
C MET A 1 11.51 14.12 -50.46
N ASP A 2 11.64 13.00 -49.77
CA ASP A 2 11.63 12.80 -48.31
C ASP A 2 10.37 13.08 -47.49
N GLN A 3 9.30 12.31 -47.75
CA GLN A 3 8.20 12.14 -46.79
C GLN A 3 7.93 10.66 -46.47
N ASN A 4 9.00 9.84 -46.45
CA ASN A 4 8.85 8.38 -46.31
C ASN A 4 9.93 7.73 -45.42
N ARG A 5 10.30 8.39 -44.31
CA ARG A 5 11.25 7.83 -43.32
C ARG A 5 10.73 7.69 -41.89
N ASP A 6 9.59 8.28 -41.54
CA ASP A 6 9.10 8.27 -40.15
C ASP A 6 7.93 7.30 -39.88
N SER A 7 7.44 6.59 -40.90
CA SER A 7 6.33 5.62 -40.75
C SER A 7 6.79 4.18 -40.47
N LEU A 8 8.10 3.92 -40.45
CA LEU A 8 8.67 2.57 -40.32
C LEU A 8 9.31 2.27 -38.96
N LYS A 9 9.00 3.03 -37.90
CA LYS A 9 9.09 2.48 -36.53
C LYS A 9 7.84 1.66 -36.24
N THR A 10 7.81 0.54 -36.93
CA THR A 10 7.11 -0.68 -36.60
C THR A 10 7.03 -0.88 -35.10
N THR A 11 5.85 -0.64 -34.55
CA THR A 11 5.05 -1.68 -33.88
C THR A 11 5.80 -3.00 -33.69
N ASN A 12 6.61 -3.07 -32.63
CA ASN A 12 6.94 -4.32 -31.97
C ASN A 12 6.28 -4.29 -30.58
N PRO A 13 5.01 -4.72 -30.45
CA PRO A 13 4.33 -4.80 -29.15
C PRO A 13 4.91 -5.88 -28.21
N ILE A 14 5.98 -6.59 -28.61
CA ILE A 14 6.56 -7.70 -27.86
C ILE A 14 7.91 -7.33 -27.21
N ALA A 15 8.56 -6.22 -27.62
CA ALA A 15 9.85 -5.82 -27.08
C ALA A 15 9.77 -4.93 -25.81
N GLY A 16 8.57 -4.49 -25.40
CA GLY A 16 8.38 -3.58 -24.27
C GLY A 16 7.95 -4.23 -22.96
N LEU A 17 7.61 -5.53 -22.95
CA LEU A 17 6.93 -6.16 -21.81
C LEU A 17 7.84 -6.48 -20.62
N PRO A 18 9.07 -7.03 -20.78
CA PRO A 18 9.92 -7.28 -19.63
C PRO A 18 10.45 -5.96 -19.06
N GLY A 19 11.05 -5.11 -19.90
CA GLY A 19 11.70 -3.87 -19.46
C GLY A 19 10.75 -2.88 -18.78
N ALA A 20 9.57 -2.63 -19.36
CA ALA A 20 8.60 -1.73 -18.75
C ALA A 20 7.96 -2.32 -17.48
N VAL A 21 7.84 -3.65 -17.37
CA VAL A 21 7.39 -4.31 -16.14
C VAL A 21 8.47 -4.27 -15.07
N PHE A 22 9.76 -4.38 -15.44
CA PHE A 22 10.89 -4.26 -14.51
C PHE A 22 11.10 -2.83 -14.01
N GLU A 23 11.03 -1.83 -14.88
CA GLU A 23 11.07 -0.41 -14.47
C GLU A 23 9.90 -0.09 -13.54
N LYS A 24 8.71 -0.60 -13.87
CA LYS A 24 7.53 -0.43 -13.04
C LYS A 24 7.60 -1.23 -11.74
N ALA A 25 8.28 -2.38 -11.73
CA ALA A 25 8.53 -3.18 -10.52
C ALA A 25 9.51 -2.48 -9.56
N TRP A 26 10.30 -1.51 -10.02
CA TRP A 26 11.10 -0.66 -9.16
C TRP A 26 10.25 0.34 -8.34
N GLU A 27 9.01 0.60 -8.75
CA GLU A 27 8.04 1.28 -7.91
C GLU A 27 7.57 0.33 -6.79
N VAL A 28 7.78 0.72 -5.53
CA VAL A 28 7.45 -0.09 -4.33
C VAL A 28 6.02 -0.64 -4.37
N ARG A 29 5.05 0.14 -4.86
CA ARG A 29 3.65 -0.29 -4.97
C ARG A 29 3.47 -1.49 -5.91
N TRP A 30 4.22 -1.53 -7.01
CA TRP A 30 4.15 -2.62 -7.98
C TRP A 30 4.99 -3.81 -7.55
N ALA A 31 6.16 -3.58 -6.94
CA ALA A 31 6.93 -4.63 -6.29
C ALA A 31 6.05 -5.43 -5.30
N LEU A 32 5.36 -4.73 -4.39
CA LEU A 32 4.47 -5.35 -3.40
C LEU A 32 3.34 -6.13 -4.05
N LYS A 33 2.70 -5.58 -5.10
CA LYS A 33 1.64 -6.28 -5.85
C LYS A 33 2.16 -7.52 -6.56
N LEU A 34 3.38 -7.47 -7.12
CA LEU A 34 4.00 -8.60 -7.78
C LEU A 34 4.30 -9.71 -6.76
N THR A 35 4.89 -9.37 -5.60
CA THR A 35 5.11 -10.34 -4.51
C THR A 35 3.79 -10.96 -4.06
N TYR A 36 2.71 -10.17 -4.01
CA TYR A 36 1.37 -10.63 -3.68
C TYR A 36 0.88 -11.72 -4.65
N VAL A 37 1.04 -11.49 -5.95
CA VAL A 37 0.68 -12.44 -7.00
C VAL A 37 1.55 -13.70 -6.91
N CYS A 38 2.86 -13.56 -6.67
CA CYS A 38 3.76 -14.71 -6.52
C CYS A 38 3.39 -15.60 -5.34
N LEU A 39 3.12 -15.02 -4.16
CA LEU A 39 2.70 -15.77 -2.97
C LEU A 39 1.36 -16.50 -3.19
N PHE A 40 0.42 -15.84 -3.88
CA PHE A 40 -0.84 -16.50 -4.24
C PHE A 40 -0.63 -17.63 -5.24
N MET A 41 0.15 -17.39 -6.28
CA MET A 41 0.42 -18.39 -7.32
C MET A 41 1.08 -19.63 -6.71
N ASP A 42 2.03 -19.45 -5.80
CA ASP A 42 2.65 -20.57 -5.08
C ASP A 42 1.62 -21.39 -4.26
N MET A 43 0.69 -20.74 -3.56
CA MET A 43 -0.43 -21.44 -2.90
C MET A 43 -1.38 -22.15 -3.88
N ALA A 44 -1.66 -21.51 -5.02
CA ALA A 44 -2.51 -22.09 -6.06
C ALA A 44 -1.85 -23.34 -6.66
N PHE A 45 -0.54 -23.33 -6.86
CA PHE A 45 0.22 -24.49 -7.33
C PHE A 45 0.19 -25.63 -6.31
N MET A 46 0.38 -25.33 -5.01
CA MET A 46 0.31 -26.35 -3.96
C MET A 46 -1.07 -27.00 -3.89
N THR A 47 -2.13 -26.22 -4.01
CA THR A 47 -3.51 -26.70 -3.88
C THR A 47 -4.04 -27.37 -5.15
N ALA A 48 -3.70 -26.86 -6.33
CA ALA A 48 -4.23 -27.36 -7.61
C ALA A 48 -3.37 -28.48 -8.20
N LEU A 49 -2.05 -28.36 -8.10
CA LEU A 49 -1.06 -29.23 -8.76
C LEU A 49 -0.28 -30.11 -7.77
N GLY A 50 -0.34 -29.82 -6.46
CA GLY A 50 0.44 -30.54 -5.46
C GLY A 50 1.95 -30.26 -5.53
N THR A 51 2.34 -29.19 -6.21
CA THR A 51 3.74 -28.78 -6.40
C THR A 51 3.93 -27.32 -6.00
N THR A 52 5.17 -26.92 -5.77
CA THR A 52 5.51 -25.51 -5.48
C THR A 52 5.80 -24.77 -6.78
N LEU A 53 5.79 -23.43 -6.74
CA LEU A 53 6.17 -22.62 -7.90
C LEU A 53 7.63 -22.86 -8.31
N LEU A 54 8.48 -23.21 -7.35
CA LEU A 54 9.92 -23.44 -7.56
C LEU A 54 10.21 -24.83 -8.15
N ASP A 55 9.43 -25.85 -7.77
CA ASP A 55 9.63 -27.23 -8.21
C ASP A 55 8.80 -27.60 -9.46
N PHE A 56 8.10 -26.62 -10.04
CA PHE A 56 7.23 -26.87 -11.18
C PHE A 56 8.05 -27.16 -12.46
N SER A 57 7.98 -28.39 -12.94
CA SER A 57 8.78 -28.87 -14.08
C SER A 57 8.15 -28.64 -15.47
N GLY A 58 7.15 -27.76 -15.61
CA GLY A 58 6.61 -27.37 -16.92
C GLY A 58 5.74 -28.42 -17.63
N ASP A 59 5.29 -29.48 -16.94
CA ASP A 59 4.42 -30.50 -17.56
C ASP A 59 3.02 -29.95 -17.86
N MET A 60 2.79 -29.64 -19.13
CA MET A 60 1.54 -29.08 -19.62
C MET A 60 0.36 -30.06 -19.50
N ALA A 61 0.60 -31.37 -19.46
CA ALA A 61 -0.47 -32.36 -19.31
C ALA A 61 -1.13 -32.23 -17.91
N THR A 62 -0.31 -32.07 -16.88
CA THR A 62 -0.77 -31.86 -15.49
C THR A 62 -1.50 -30.52 -15.33
N VAL A 63 -1.07 -29.48 -16.06
CA VAL A 63 -1.76 -28.17 -16.06
C VAL A 63 -3.14 -28.27 -16.70
N TRP A 64 -3.23 -28.89 -17.89
CA TRP A 64 -4.51 -29.07 -18.58
C TRP A 64 -5.49 -29.93 -17.79
N GLY A 65 -5.00 -30.99 -17.15
CA GLY A 65 -5.82 -31.85 -16.29
C GLY A 65 -6.42 -31.14 -15.07
N ASN A 66 -5.77 -30.07 -14.58
CA ASN A 66 -6.18 -29.33 -13.40
C ASN A 66 -6.73 -27.92 -13.72
N ILE A 67 -7.03 -27.61 -14.99
CA ILE A 67 -7.39 -26.26 -15.42
C ILE A 67 -8.61 -25.69 -14.69
N GLY A 68 -9.58 -26.54 -14.33
CA GLY A 68 -10.74 -26.14 -13.53
C GLY A 68 -10.35 -25.67 -12.12
N ARG A 69 -9.41 -26.35 -11.46
CA ARG A 69 -8.90 -25.97 -10.12
C ARG A 69 -8.07 -24.68 -10.19
N ILE A 70 -7.33 -24.49 -11.28
CA ILE A 70 -6.59 -23.25 -11.55
C ILE A 70 -7.56 -22.08 -11.72
N PHE A 71 -8.66 -22.26 -12.45
CA PHE A 71 -9.66 -21.21 -12.61
C PHE A 71 -10.35 -20.85 -11.28
N VAL A 72 -10.72 -21.85 -10.49
CA VAL A 72 -11.30 -21.63 -9.15
C VAL A 72 -10.33 -20.88 -8.25
N SER A 73 -9.03 -21.23 -8.26
CA SER A 73 -8.03 -20.50 -7.47
C SER A 73 -7.88 -19.05 -7.93
N VAL A 74 -7.92 -18.75 -9.24
CA VAL A 74 -7.95 -17.35 -9.71
C VAL A 74 -9.20 -16.60 -9.24
N VAL A 75 -10.38 -17.23 -9.21
CA VAL A 75 -11.59 -16.60 -8.66
C VAL A 75 -11.43 -16.32 -7.17
N VAL A 76 -10.89 -17.28 -6.41
CA VAL A 76 -10.60 -17.13 -4.98
C VAL A 76 -9.60 -16.00 -4.75
N PHE A 77 -8.58 -15.85 -5.61
CA PHE A 77 -7.65 -14.73 -5.56
C PHE A 77 -8.35 -13.38 -5.69
N CYS A 78 -9.19 -13.25 -6.73
CA CYS A 78 -9.92 -12.02 -6.99
C CYS A 78 -10.83 -11.66 -5.81
N LEU A 79 -11.52 -12.66 -5.23
CA LEU A 79 -12.33 -12.46 -4.03
C LEU A 79 -11.49 -12.08 -2.81
N ALA A 80 -10.35 -12.74 -2.60
CA ALA A 80 -9.46 -12.46 -1.48
C ALA A 80 -8.92 -11.03 -1.54
N VAL A 81 -8.43 -10.60 -2.71
CA VAL A 81 -7.87 -9.26 -2.91
C VAL A 81 -8.94 -8.17 -2.85
N SER A 82 -10.13 -8.43 -3.42
CA SER A 82 -11.20 -7.43 -3.52
C SER A 82 -12.00 -7.28 -2.22
N VAL A 83 -12.19 -8.37 -1.47
CA VAL A 83 -13.10 -8.41 -0.32
C VAL A 83 -12.36 -8.76 0.97
N CYS A 84 -11.66 -9.90 1.03
CA CYS A 84 -11.11 -10.39 2.28
C CYS A 84 -10.04 -9.45 2.86
N VAL A 85 -9.07 -9.02 2.05
CA VAL A 85 -7.98 -8.14 2.48
C VAL A 85 -8.48 -6.79 3.01
N PRO A 86 -9.32 -6.02 2.30
CA PRO A 86 -9.77 -4.74 2.82
C PRO A 86 -10.64 -4.89 4.07
N VAL A 87 -11.46 -5.95 4.17
CA VAL A 87 -12.26 -6.22 5.37
C VAL A 87 -11.37 -6.57 6.55
N LEU A 88 -10.40 -7.47 6.37
CA LEU A 88 -9.44 -7.83 7.42
C LEU A 88 -8.59 -6.62 7.85
N ALA A 89 -8.21 -5.75 6.91
CA ALA A 89 -7.49 -4.53 7.22
C ALA A 89 -8.33 -3.57 8.07
N GLN A 90 -9.62 -3.40 7.79
CA GLN A 90 -10.52 -2.59 8.62
C GLN A 90 -10.65 -3.16 10.04
N VAL A 91 -10.80 -4.48 10.17
CA VAL A 91 -10.83 -5.15 11.47
C VAL A 91 -9.51 -4.95 12.22
N ALA A 92 -8.37 -5.07 11.53
CA ALA A 92 -7.05 -4.84 12.13
C ALA A 92 -6.86 -3.39 12.59
N VAL A 93 -7.35 -2.41 11.81
CA VAL A 93 -7.35 -0.99 12.20
C VAL A 93 -8.17 -0.76 13.46
N MET A 94 -9.33 -1.41 13.56
CA MET A 94 -10.20 -1.32 14.73
C MET A 94 -9.55 -1.97 15.96
N LEU A 95 -9.01 -3.18 15.82
CA LEU A 95 -8.33 -3.89 16.90
C LEU A 95 -7.08 -3.15 17.37
N GLY A 96 -6.28 -2.64 16.43
CA GLY A 96 -5.08 -1.89 16.79
C GLY A 96 -5.39 -0.55 17.44
N SER A 97 -6.60 0.02 17.30
CA SER A 97 -6.95 1.25 18.05
C SER A 97 -6.95 1.06 19.58
N TYR A 98 -7.07 -0.17 20.06
CA TYR A 98 -6.95 -0.51 21.48
C TYR A 98 -5.50 -0.62 21.97
N ILE A 99 -4.53 -0.68 21.05
CA ILE A 99 -3.11 -0.76 21.40
C ILE A 99 -2.66 0.64 21.87
N PRO A 100 -1.93 0.72 22.99
CA PRO A 100 -1.41 1.98 23.50
C PRO A 100 -0.28 2.53 22.62
N TRP A 101 -0.59 3.10 21.45
CA TRP A 101 0.39 3.65 20.50
C TRP A 101 1.21 4.84 21.04
N HIS A 102 0.91 5.35 22.23
CA HIS A 102 1.62 6.47 22.83
C HIS A 102 3.12 6.21 23.03
N TRP A 103 3.55 4.95 23.14
CA TRP A 103 4.97 4.58 23.20
C TRP A 103 5.73 4.80 21.87
N LEU A 104 5.02 4.74 20.74
CA LEU A 104 5.55 4.94 19.39
C LEU A 104 5.34 6.37 18.86
N GLN A 105 4.55 7.18 19.55
CA GLN A 105 4.28 8.56 19.16
C GLN A 105 5.33 9.49 19.77
N SER A 106 6.02 10.24 18.90
CA SER A 106 6.80 11.40 19.36
C SER A 106 5.87 12.39 20.05
N ARG A 107 6.37 13.10 21.08
CA ARG A 107 5.61 14.15 21.78
C ARG A 107 5.02 15.09 20.73
N ARG A 108 3.69 15.18 20.68
CA ARG A 108 3.01 16.13 19.80
C ARG A 108 3.34 17.54 20.27
N ASP A 109 4.06 18.26 19.44
CA ASP A 109 4.22 19.70 19.63
C ASP A 109 2.93 20.37 19.13
N TYR A 110 2.19 20.96 20.05
CA TYR A 110 0.94 21.64 19.74
C TYR A 110 1.15 23.11 19.36
N SER A 111 2.41 23.54 19.26
CA SER A 111 2.75 24.89 18.83
C SER A 111 2.40 25.12 17.35
N LEU A 112 1.82 26.29 17.08
CA LEU A 112 1.66 26.77 15.72
C LEU A 112 3.03 27.20 15.18
N LEU A 113 3.39 26.74 13.99
CA LEU A 113 4.57 27.28 13.32
C LEU A 113 4.37 28.77 13.07
N HIS A 114 5.48 29.51 13.07
CA HIS A 114 5.47 30.91 12.70
C HIS A 114 4.80 31.10 11.33
N ASN A 115 3.91 32.10 11.21
CA ASN A 115 3.13 32.40 10.01
C ASN A 115 2.14 31.32 9.53
N HIS A 116 1.85 30.32 10.37
CA HIS A 116 0.86 29.30 10.07
C HIS A 116 -0.42 29.49 10.89
N VAL A 117 -1.53 29.10 10.29
CA VAL A 117 -2.86 29.13 10.90
C VAL A 117 -3.52 27.77 10.81
N THR A 118 -4.44 27.48 11.73
CA THR A 118 -5.24 26.25 11.67
C THR A 118 -6.20 26.27 10.48
N TYR A 119 -6.54 25.09 9.95
CA TYR A 119 -7.54 24.97 8.87
C TYR A 119 -8.91 25.55 9.28
N SER A 120 -9.29 25.40 10.56
CA SER A 120 -10.54 25.95 11.08
C SER A 120 -10.54 27.47 11.04
N ALA A 121 -9.46 28.12 11.50
CA ALA A 121 -9.33 29.57 11.49
C ALA A 121 -9.35 30.13 10.06
N LEU A 122 -8.67 29.50 9.11
CA LEU A 122 -8.68 29.94 7.71
C LEU A 122 -10.06 29.78 7.05
N LYS A 123 -10.76 28.68 7.34
CA LYS A 123 -12.12 28.46 6.85
C LYS A 123 -13.08 29.51 7.40
N GLU A 124 -13.03 29.75 8.70
CA GLU A 124 -13.87 30.76 9.35
C GLU A 124 -13.59 32.16 8.81
N HIS A 125 -12.31 32.50 8.63
CA HIS A 125 -11.91 33.79 8.07
C HIS A 125 -12.41 33.98 6.63
N SER A 126 -12.26 32.98 5.77
CA SER A 126 -12.72 33.07 4.37
C SER A 126 -14.24 33.20 4.26
N LEU A 127 -15.00 32.52 5.14
CA LEU A 127 -16.45 32.65 5.20
C LEU A 127 -16.91 34.02 5.73
N ARG A 128 -16.20 34.58 6.73
CA ARG A 128 -16.52 35.90 7.29
C ARG A 128 -16.21 37.05 6.34
N GLU A 129 -15.11 36.97 5.60
CA GLU A 129 -14.72 38.02 4.63
C GLU A 129 -15.38 37.84 3.25
N GLY A 130 -16.08 36.72 3.00
CA GLY A 130 -16.68 36.42 1.69
C GLY A 130 -15.63 36.26 0.57
N ASN A 131 -14.39 35.93 0.92
CA ASN A 131 -13.29 35.86 -0.03
C ASN A 131 -13.22 34.48 -0.69
N GLU A 132 -13.71 34.41 -1.92
CA GLU A 132 -13.76 33.17 -2.71
C GLU A 132 -12.38 32.56 -2.97
N PHE A 133 -11.36 33.40 -3.19
CA PHE A 133 -9.99 32.92 -3.40
C PHE A 133 -9.45 32.20 -2.16
N LEU A 134 -9.66 32.77 -0.97
CA LEU A 134 -9.19 32.17 0.27
C LEU A 134 -9.93 30.87 0.60
N PHE A 135 -11.22 30.82 0.29
CA PHE A 135 -12.03 29.62 0.44
C PHE A 135 -11.56 28.49 -0.50
N ASN A 136 -11.28 28.82 -1.76
CA ASN A 136 -10.75 27.84 -2.73
C ASN A 136 -9.35 27.35 -2.36
N TYR A 137 -8.51 28.23 -1.80
CA TYR A 137 -7.19 27.85 -1.28
C TYR A 137 -7.30 26.87 -0.11
N TRP A 138 -8.15 27.16 0.88
CA TRP A 138 -8.46 26.24 1.97
C TRP A 138 -8.97 24.88 1.44
N ARG A 139 -9.91 24.92 0.48
CA ARG A 139 -10.52 23.72 -0.12
C ARG A 139 -9.48 22.83 -0.80
N SER A 140 -8.59 23.43 -1.59
CA SER A 140 -7.50 22.71 -2.28
C SER A 140 -6.56 22.03 -1.28
N LYS A 141 -6.15 22.73 -0.23
CA LYS A 141 -5.28 22.16 0.82
C LYS A 141 -5.97 21.04 1.61
N SER A 142 -7.26 21.19 1.90
CA SER A 142 -8.03 20.15 2.59
C SER A 142 -8.16 18.89 1.72
N GLN A 143 -8.46 19.04 0.42
CA GLN A 143 -8.51 17.93 -0.52
C GLN A 143 -7.16 17.24 -0.67
N GLN A 144 -6.06 17.99 -0.78
CA GLN A 144 -4.71 17.42 -0.86
C GLN A 144 -4.40 16.54 0.36
N ARG A 145 -4.81 16.95 1.56
CA ARG A 145 -4.64 16.17 2.78
C ARG A 145 -5.50 14.90 2.80
N GLU A 146 -6.76 14.98 2.36
CA GLU A 146 -7.62 13.80 2.24
C GLU A 146 -7.05 12.78 1.26
N VAL A 147 -6.55 13.23 0.11
CA VAL A 147 -5.87 12.37 -0.87
C VAL A 147 -4.64 11.72 -0.24
N TRP A 148 -3.82 12.48 0.49
CA TRP A 148 -2.65 11.90 1.17
C TRP A 148 -3.04 10.85 2.22
N ARG A 149 -4.08 11.12 3.00
CA ARG A 149 -4.59 10.17 3.99
C ARG A 149 -5.11 8.89 3.34
N GLN A 150 -5.84 9.00 2.23
CA GLN A 150 -6.32 7.84 1.47
C GLN A 150 -5.15 7.03 0.89
N GLN A 151 -4.12 7.69 0.37
CA GLN A 151 -2.94 7.01 -0.17
C GLN A 151 -2.14 6.29 0.93
N ARG A 152 -1.95 6.91 2.09
CA ARG A 152 -1.33 6.28 3.27
C ARG A 152 -2.12 5.05 3.71
N TYR A 153 -3.44 5.18 3.80
CA TYR A 153 -4.32 4.07 4.16
C TYR A 153 -4.20 2.91 3.15
N GLN A 154 -4.24 3.21 1.85
CA GLN A 154 -4.07 2.19 0.80
C GLN A 154 -2.71 1.51 0.85
N ALA A 155 -1.63 2.24 1.15
CA ALA A 155 -0.31 1.66 1.36
C ALA A 155 -0.31 0.70 2.56
N GLY A 156 -0.95 1.08 3.67
CA GLY A 156 -1.12 0.22 4.84
C GLY A 156 -1.90 -1.06 4.52
N VAL A 157 -3.00 -0.96 3.76
CA VAL A 157 -3.78 -2.14 3.32
C VAL A 157 -2.93 -3.08 2.47
N LEU A 158 -2.08 -2.56 1.58
CA LEU A 158 -1.18 -3.39 0.76
C LEU A 158 -0.14 -4.12 1.61
N VAL A 159 0.52 -3.41 2.54
CA VAL A 159 1.52 -4.00 3.45
C VAL A 159 0.87 -5.06 4.33
N PHE A 160 -0.30 -4.76 4.91
CA PHE A 160 -1.05 -5.72 5.73
C PHE A 160 -1.46 -6.95 4.93
N GLY A 161 -2.00 -6.75 3.72
CA GLY A 161 -2.36 -7.85 2.83
C GLY A 161 -1.17 -8.75 2.53
N LEU A 162 0.01 -8.17 2.28
CA LEU A 162 1.23 -8.96 2.04
C LEU A 162 1.58 -9.85 3.23
N VAL A 163 1.49 -9.33 4.45
CA VAL A 163 1.75 -10.10 5.68
C VAL A 163 0.76 -11.25 5.83
N VAL A 164 -0.54 -10.97 5.63
CA VAL A 164 -1.59 -12.00 5.70
C VAL A 164 -1.34 -13.08 4.65
N MET A 165 -0.96 -12.70 3.43
CA MET A 165 -0.63 -13.64 2.36
C MET A 165 0.62 -14.47 2.64
N ALA A 166 1.65 -13.86 3.23
CA ALA A 166 2.85 -14.57 3.65
C ALA A 166 2.50 -15.62 4.72
N ILE A 167 1.69 -15.25 5.71
CA ILE A 167 1.20 -16.19 6.74
C ILE A 167 0.35 -17.30 6.10
N ALA A 168 -0.54 -16.96 5.17
CA ALA A 168 -1.36 -17.94 4.47
C ALA A 168 -0.48 -18.91 3.66
N ASN A 169 0.51 -18.41 2.92
CA ASN A 169 1.44 -19.24 2.14
C ASN A 169 2.22 -20.22 3.03
N ALA A 170 2.73 -19.75 4.16
CA ALA A 170 3.41 -20.61 5.13
C ALA A 170 2.46 -21.70 5.69
N ASN A 171 1.21 -21.36 6.02
CA ASN A 171 0.23 -22.33 6.52
C ASN A 171 -0.17 -23.36 5.46
N VAL A 172 -0.38 -22.93 4.21
CA VAL A 172 -0.68 -23.84 3.10
C VAL A 172 0.50 -24.78 2.85
N GLY A 173 1.72 -24.26 2.80
CA GLY A 173 2.93 -25.08 2.68
C GLY A 173 3.06 -26.10 3.81
N ALA A 174 2.77 -25.71 5.06
CA ALA A 174 2.79 -26.61 6.21
C ALA A 174 1.69 -27.70 6.12
N HIS A 175 0.49 -27.34 5.67
CA HIS A 175 -0.62 -28.28 5.53
C HIS A 175 -0.36 -29.36 4.47
N TYR A 176 0.19 -28.96 3.32
CA TYR A 176 0.53 -29.88 2.23
C TYR A 176 1.93 -30.49 2.36
N GLN A 177 2.70 -30.13 3.40
CA GLN A 177 4.08 -30.56 3.62
C GLN A 177 5.02 -30.25 2.43
N LEU A 178 4.78 -29.11 1.77
CA LEU A 178 5.54 -28.65 0.62
C LEU A 178 6.39 -27.41 0.98
N PRO A 179 7.66 -27.33 0.55
CA PRO A 179 8.55 -26.20 0.84
C PRO A 179 8.19 -24.98 0.00
N GLY A 180 7.19 -24.22 0.44
CA GLY A 180 6.74 -23.00 -0.24
C GLY A 180 7.74 -21.84 -0.24
N LEU A 181 7.38 -20.76 -0.93
CA LEU A 181 8.19 -19.55 -0.99
C LEU A 181 8.54 -19.02 0.41
N MET A 182 7.58 -19.01 1.34
CA MET A 182 7.86 -18.54 2.71
C MET A 182 8.77 -19.47 3.50
N HIS A 183 8.81 -20.77 3.18
CA HIS A 183 9.78 -21.70 3.77
C HIS A 183 11.21 -21.33 3.32
N GLN A 184 11.39 -21.01 2.04
CA GLN A 184 12.68 -20.56 1.51
C GLN A 184 13.11 -19.20 2.08
N VAL A 185 12.16 -18.26 2.20
CA VAL A 185 12.41 -16.97 2.87
C VAL A 185 12.84 -17.19 4.32
N THR A 186 12.21 -18.14 5.02
CA THR A 186 12.61 -18.50 6.39
C THR A 186 14.03 -19.06 6.43
N ALA A 187 14.38 -19.94 5.50
CA ALA A 187 15.72 -20.53 5.42
C ALA A 187 16.81 -19.48 5.11
N LEU A 188 16.49 -18.46 4.31
CA LEU A 188 17.42 -17.39 3.93
C LEU A 188 17.64 -16.36 5.05
N ILE A 189 16.56 -15.95 5.71
CA ILE A 189 16.56 -14.80 6.63
C ILE A 189 16.75 -15.25 8.09
N GLY A 190 16.33 -16.47 8.40
CA GLY A 190 16.31 -16.99 9.77
C GLY A 190 15.33 -16.25 10.69
N TRP A 191 15.34 -16.63 11.96
CA TRP A 191 14.45 -16.05 12.97
C TRP A 191 14.74 -14.56 13.23
N GLU A 192 16.02 -14.16 13.22
CA GLU A 192 16.42 -12.78 13.51
C GLU A 192 15.87 -11.79 12.49
N GLY A 193 15.93 -12.12 11.19
CA GLY A 193 15.39 -11.21 10.19
C GLY A 193 13.85 -11.18 10.14
N TYR A 194 13.15 -12.20 10.66
CA TYR A 194 11.71 -12.08 10.90
C TYR A 194 11.38 -11.03 11.97
N LEU A 195 12.19 -10.92 13.02
CA LEU A 195 12.01 -9.88 14.04
C LEU A 195 12.21 -8.49 13.43
N VAL A 196 13.25 -8.32 12.61
CA VAL A 196 13.52 -7.06 11.91
C VAL A 196 12.39 -6.71 10.94
N LEU A 197 12.00 -7.65 10.07
CA LEU A 197 10.90 -7.45 9.12
C LEU A 197 9.57 -7.17 9.83
N GLY A 198 9.29 -7.87 10.93
CA GLY A 198 8.12 -7.65 11.77
C GLY A 198 8.10 -6.25 12.37
N GLY A 199 9.24 -5.80 12.91
CA GLY A 199 9.40 -4.45 13.45
C GLY A 199 9.19 -3.36 12.40
N VAL A 200 9.83 -3.51 11.23
CA VAL A 200 9.68 -2.56 10.10
C VAL A 200 8.22 -2.51 9.63
N THR A 201 7.58 -3.67 9.49
CA THR A 201 6.19 -3.78 9.08
C THR A 201 5.25 -3.12 10.09
N LEU A 202 5.47 -3.35 11.38
CA LEU A 202 4.67 -2.74 12.44
C LEU A 202 4.83 -1.20 12.44
N CYS A 203 6.04 -0.68 12.26
CA CYS A 203 6.27 0.75 12.11
C CYS A 203 5.56 1.32 10.87
N LEU A 204 5.60 0.63 9.74
CA LEU A 204 4.90 1.04 8.51
C LEU A 204 3.38 1.03 8.67
N LEU A 205 2.82 0.01 9.31
CA LEU A 205 1.38 -0.08 9.59
C LEU A 205 0.95 0.99 10.60
N HIS A 206 1.75 1.22 11.65
CA HIS A 206 1.55 2.33 12.58
C HIS A 206 1.49 3.66 11.83
N TRP A 207 2.48 3.92 10.98
CA TRP A 207 2.52 5.12 10.15
C TRP A 207 1.34 5.20 9.16
N ALA A 208 0.89 4.09 8.59
CA ALA A 208 -0.18 4.11 7.59
C ALA A 208 -1.57 4.36 8.19
N TRP A 209 -1.84 3.84 9.39
CA TRP A 209 -3.20 3.80 9.95
C TRP A 209 -3.44 4.68 11.18
N TRP A 210 -2.44 4.81 12.06
CA TRP A 210 -2.64 5.47 13.36
C TRP A 210 -1.73 6.67 13.63
N ALA A 211 -0.67 6.85 12.83
CA ALA A 211 0.13 8.05 12.95
C ALA A 211 -0.75 9.27 12.71
N ALA A 212 -0.75 10.15 13.72
CA ALA A 212 -1.46 11.40 13.66
C ALA A 212 -1.02 12.17 12.42
N ASP A 213 -1.97 12.75 11.71
CA ASP A 213 -1.62 13.83 10.82
C ASP A 213 -1.02 14.95 11.68
N GLU A 214 0.09 15.53 11.23
CA GLU A 214 0.60 16.79 11.78
C GLU A 214 -0.56 17.79 11.87
N ILE A 215 -0.56 18.59 12.94
CA ILE A 215 -1.61 19.58 13.19
C ILE A 215 -1.85 20.33 11.90
N GLY A 216 -3.10 20.29 11.41
CA GLY A 216 -3.45 20.89 10.15
C GLY A 216 -3.11 22.39 10.22
N GLN A 217 -1.98 22.75 9.64
CA GLN A 217 -1.48 24.11 9.59
C GLN A 217 -1.36 24.51 8.12
N ILE A 218 -1.84 25.70 7.81
CA ILE A 218 -1.75 26.32 6.48
C ILE A 218 -0.91 27.58 6.64
N TYR A 219 0.08 27.74 5.78
CA TYR A 219 0.84 28.98 5.70
C TYR A 219 -0.07 30.11 5.21
N TYR A 220 -0.40 31.04 6.10
CA TYR A 220 -1.14 32.25 5.76
C TYR A 220 -0.74 33.39 6.72
N PRO A 221 0.39 34.07 6.43
CA PRO A 221 0.96 35.12 7.27
C PRO A 221 -0.01 36.23 7.70
N PRO A 222 -0.86 36.81 6.81
CA PRO A 222 -1.67 37.98 7.20
C PRO A 222 -2.75 37.65 8.23
N LEU A 223 -3.23 36.40 8.29
CA LEU A 223 -4.13 35.97 9.37
C LEU A 223 -3.34 35.55 10.61
N ALA A 224 -2.16 34.97 10.45
CA ALA A 224 -1.30 34.62 11.57
C ALA A 224 -0.89 35.86 12.38
N GLU A 225 -0.55 36.96 11.71
CA GLU A 225 -0.28 38.25 12.34
C GLU A 225 -1.52 38.78 13.09
N LYS A 226 -2.69 38.81 12.43
CA LYS A 226 -3.96 39.22 13.06
C LYS A 226 -4.33 38.38 14.29
N LEU A 227 -4.05 37.07 14.27
CA LEU A 227 -4.33 36.17 15.40
C LEU A 227 -3.34 36.42 16.55
N ARG A 228 -2.06 36.63 16.23
CA ARG A 228 -1.02 36.97 17.20
C ARG A 228 -1.28 38.31 17.89
N GLU A 229 -1.74 39.32 17.15
CA GLU A 229 -2.12 40.63 17.70
C GLU A 229 -3.34 40.55 18.63
N ARG A 230 -4.24 39.57 18.42
CA ARG A 230 -5.42 39.34 19.26
C ARG A 230 -5.15 38.47 20.50
N GLY A 231 -3.91 38.05 20.71
CA GLY A 231 -3.51 37.27 21.90
C GLY A 231 -3.93 35.80 21.87
N TYR A 232 -4.11 35.22 20.68
CA TYR A 232 -4.33 33.78 20.49
C TYR A 232 -3.06 33.07 20.00
#